data_AF-A0AAV4SE33-F1
#
_entry.id   AF-A0AAV4SE33-F1
#
_cell.length_a   1.000
_cell.length_b   1.000
_cell.length_c   1.000
_cell.angle_alpha   90.00
_cell.angle_beta   90.00
_cell.angle_gamma   90.00
#
_symmetry.space_group_name_H-M   'P 1'
#
loop_
_entity.id
_entity.type
_entity.pdbx_description
1 polymer ?
#
loop_
_entity_poly.entity_id
_entity_poly.type
_entity_poly.pdbx_seq_one_letter_code
_entity_poly.pdbx_strand_id
1 'polypeptide(L)'
;MPSHICQYAKPSVCQVVRCLCEHDSLITRPDETTGARTARHPNMEEMLLNIVYQPIDLLNVMYMFLCRWLLSVRKNYRPVAYHNWRHAFNVAQMMFAILRVSKLGQLLGELETLSLLLACLSHDLDHRGINNSFLKGNQILSHLSAEEYRNVIHVLKKAILATDLTVYFKAMLMTACDIAAITKPWKIQRKIAVLIANEFFEQGDAEKQLKLEPTDMMNRDKKDKLPLMQVAFIDSICLPLYEAFALISDKLGPLLEGVKENRAQWLKLAEEKRTSF
;
A
#
# COMPACT_ATOMS: atom_id res chain seq x y z
N MET A 1 -9.97 -28.11 28.62
CA MET A 1 -10.41 -26.70 28.63
C MET A 1 -9.19 -25.81 28.36
N PRO A 2 -9.10 -25.09 27.23
CA PRO A 2 -8.05 -24.12 27.04
C PRO A 2 -8.55 -22.73 27.47
N SER A 3 -8.40 -22.42 28.76
CA SER A 3 -8.79 -21.14 29.37
C SER A 3 -7.65 -20.13 29.47
N HIS A 4 -6.57 -20.27 28.69
CA HIS A 4 -5.36 -19.44 28.85
C HIS A 4 -4.89 -18.67 27.62
N ILE A 5 -5.67 -18.62 26.52
CA ILE A 5 -5.32 -17.79 25.34
C ILE A 5 -6.08 -16.44 25.33
N CYS A 6 -7.11 -16.29 26.17
CA CYS A 6 -7.95 -15.08 26.25
C CYS A 6 -7.44 -14.06 27.29
N GLN A 7 -6.18 -13.60 27.17
CA GLN A 7 -5.68 -12.46 27.97
C GLN A 7 -5.09 -11.31 27.14
N TYR A 8 -5.17 -11.37 25.81
CA TYR A 8 -4.89 -10.20 24.99
C TYR A 8 -6.08 -9.24 25.09
N ALA A 9 -5.95 -8.24 25.96
CA ALA A 9 -6.92 -7.16 26.11
C ALA A 9 -7.33 -6.61 24.74
N LYS A 10 -8.64 -6.58 24.45
CA LYS A 10 -9.19 -5.99 23.22
C LYS A 10 -8.67 -4.55 23.08
N PRO A 11 -7.79 -4.25 22.11
CA PRO A 11 -7.27 -2.89 21.98
C PRO A 11 -8.42 -1.96 21.63
N SER A 12 -8.53 -0.84 22.33
CA SER A 12 -9.45 0.23 21.96
C SER A 12 -9.12 0.76 20.56
N VAL A 13 -10.11 1.31 19.85
CA VAL A 13 -9.90 1.97 18.55
C VAL A 13 -8.79 3.03 18.64
N CYS A 14 -8.71 3.74 19.75
CA CYS A 14 -7.62 4.68 20.03
C CYS A 14 -6.24 4.00 20.09
N GLN A 15 -6.12 2.77 20.61
CA GLN A 15 -4.84 2.03 20.63
C GLN A 15 -4.42 1.53 19.25
N VAL A 16 -5.36 1.16 18.38
CA VAL A 16 -5.06 0.78 16.97
C VAL A 16 -4.61 2.00 16.16
N VAL A 17 -5.27 3.14 16.35
CA VAL A 17 -4.89 4.44 15.74
C VAL A 17 -3.60 5.00 16.36
N ARG A 18 -3.33 4.72 17.64
CA ARG A 18 -2.02 5.02 18.25
C ARG A 18 -0.93 4.10 17.71
N CYS A 19 -1.24 2.83 17.44
CA CYS A 19 -0.35 1.89 16.74
C CYS A 19 -0.02 2.36 15.31
N LEU A 20 -0.98 2.94 14.59
CA LEU A 20 -0.77 3.59 13.28
C LEU A 20 0.32 4.69 13.34
N CYS A 21 0.40 5.45 14.43
CA CYS A 21 1.36 6.54 14.61
C CYS A 21 2.67 6.11 15.31
N GLU A 22 2.63 5.10 16.19
CA GLU A 22 3.80 4.63 16.96
C GLU A 22 4.65 3.63 16.15
N HIS A 23 4.06 2.82 15.27
CA HIS A 23 4.78 1.82 14.47
C HIS A 23 5.50 2.39 13.24
N ASP A 24 5.19 3.64 12.91
CA ASP A 24 5.90 4.50 11.96
C ASP A 24 7.38 4.71 12.37
N SER A 25 7.72 4.53 13.65
CA SER A 25 9.09 4.54 14.18
C SER A 25 9.90 3.27 13.86
N LEU A 26 9.24 2.16 13.52
CA LEU A 26 9.88 0.92 13.09
C LEU A 26 10.19 0.90 11.59
N ILE A 27 9.65 1.84 10.81
CA ILE A 27 9.89 2.04 9.35
C ILE A 27 11.37 2.23 9.02
N THR A 28 12.18 2.59 10.01
CA THR A 28 13.56 3.04 9.81
C THR A 28 14.62 2.13 10.43
N ARG A 29 14.24 1.03 11.09
CA ARG A 29 15.20 0.10 11.67
C ARG A 29 15.49 -1.04 10.69
N PRO A 30 16.77 -1.36 10.42
CA PRO A 30 17.15 -2.64 9.83
C PRO A 30 16.63 -3.78 10.71
N ASP A 31 16.53 -4.99 10.17
CA ASP A 31 16.34 -6.22 10.96
C ASP A 31 17.52 -6.37 11.94
N GLU A 32 17.45 -5.70 13.10
CA GLU A 32 18.46 -5.79 14.14
C GLU A 32 18.09 -6.91 15.12
N THR A 33 18.81 -8.01 14.99
CA THR A 33 18.88 -9.15 15.92
C THR A 33 19.62 -8.83 17.22
N THR A 34 19.49 -7.62 17.78
CA THR A 34 20.26 -7.21 18.96
C THR A 34 19.41 -7.18 20.24
N GLY A 35 19.38 -8.32 20.93
CA GLY A 35 19.77 -8.51 22.34
C GLY A 35 19.37 -7.56 23.48
N ALA A 36 18.59 -6.49 23.32
CA ALA A 36 18.23 -5.59 24.42
C ALA A 36 16.75 -5.71 24.82
N ARG A 37 16.49 -6.08 26.08
CA ARG A 37 15.16 -6.16 26.69
C ARG A 37 14.58 -4.75 26.95
N THR A 38 14.04 -4.12 25.92
CA THR A 38 12.95 -3.13 26.09
C THR A 38 11.61 -3.86 25.94
N ALA A 39 10.51 -3.28 26.43
CA ALA A 39 9.17 -3.87 26.31
C ALA A 39 8.97 -4.51 24.92
N ARG A 40 8.58 -5.78 24.86
CA ARG A 40 8.39 -6.52 23.59
C ARG A 40 7.33 -5.78 22.79
N HIS A 41 7.77 -5.00 21.80
CA HIS A 41 6.87 -4.54 20.76
C HIS A 41 6.41 -5.78 19.98
N PRO A 42 5.11 -5.91 19.69
CA PRO A 42 4.62 -7.04 18.91
C PRO A 42 5.28 -7.02 17.53
N ASN A 43 5.72 -8.19 17.06
CA ASN A 43 6.23 -8.30 15.69
C ASN A 43 5.08 -8.15 14.67
N MET A 44 5.40 -7.92 13.39
CA MET A 44 4.40 -7.71 12.33
C MET A 44 3.40 -8.87 12.27
N GLU A 45 3.85 -10.10 12.52
CA GLU A 45 3.01 -11.30 12.52
C GLU A 45 2.00 -11.29 13.67
N GLU A 46 2.40 -10.91 14.89
CA GLU A 46 1.51 -10.75 16.04
C GLU A 46 0.48 -9.64 15.80
N MET A 47 0.85 -8.56 15.13
CA MET A 47 -0.09 -7.51 14.73
C MET A 47 -1.08 -7.99 13.66
N LEU A 48 -0.61 -8.72 12.65
CA LEU A 48 -1.47 -9.29 11.62
C LEU A 48 -2.44 -10.31 12.18
N LEU A 49 -1.98 -11.14 13.11
CA LEU A 49 -2.88 -12.04 13.82
C LEU A 49 -3.97 -11.23 14.51
N ASN A 50 -3.68 -10.13 15.20
CA ASN A 50 -4.75 -9.30 15.78
C ASN A 50 -5.68 -8.63 14.74
N ILE A 51 -5.16 -8.26 13.58
CA ILE A 51 -5.92 -7.64 12.47
C ILE A 51 -6.87 -8.64 11.80
N VAL A 52 -6.38 -9.85 11.51
CA VAL A 52 -7.10 -10.86 10.73
C VAL A 52 -7.86 -11.84 11.63
N TYR A 53 -7.48 -12.00 12.90
CA TYR A 53 -8.14 -12.92 13.83
C TYR A 53 -9.56 -12.46 14.19
N GLN A 54 -9.82 -11.14 14.30
CA GLN A 54 -11.17 -10.66 14.62
C GLN A 54 -12.23 -11.09 13.59
N PRO A 55 -12.02 -10.94 12.27
CA PRO A 55 -12.92 -11.50 11.26
C PRO A 55 -12.96 -13.03 11.20
N ILE A 56 -11.85 -13.70 11.54
CA ILE A 56 -11.70 -15.16 11.38
C ILE A 56 -12.33 -15.97 12.53
N ASP A 57 -12.29 -15.46 13.76
CA ASP A 57 -12.88 -16.12 14.93
C ASP A 57 -14.39 -16.41 14.72
N LEU A 58 -15.05 -15.57 13.92
CA LEU A 58 -16.46 -15.68 13.54
C LEU A 58 -16.72 -16.76 12.47
N LEU A 59 -15.70 -17.15 11.70
CA LEU A 59 -15.77 -18.13 10.62
C LEU A 59 -15.23 -19.52 11.02
N ASN A 60 -14.83 -19.69 12.28
CA ASN A 60 -14.34 -20.96 12.84
C ASN A 60 -13.13 -21.57 12.07
N VAL A 61 -12.30 -20.74 11.43
CA VAL A 61 -11.07 -21.22 10.78
C VAL A 61 -10.07 -21.56 11.88
N MET A 62 -9.46 -22.75 11.83
CA MET A 62 -8.45 -23.11 12.83
C MET A 62 -7.28 -22.13 12.74
N TYR A 63 -6.98 -21.46 13.85
CA TYR A 63 -5.85 -20.54 14.05
C TYR A 63 -4.53 -21.05 13.43
N MET A 64 -4.28 -22.36 13.53
CA MET A 64 -3.09 -23.00 12.94
C MET A 64 -3.01 -22.90 11.42
N PHE A 65 -4.13 -22.95 10.69
CA PHE A 65 -4.15 -22.77 9.24
C PHE A 65 -3.87 -21.32 8.85
N LEU A 66 -4.41 -20.35 9.60
CA LEU A 66 -4.11 -18.93 9.39
C LEU A 66 -2.62 -18.63 9.60
N CYS A 67 -2.03 -19.10 10.69
CA CYS A 67 -0.61 -18.93 10.95
C CYS A 67 0.26 -19.52 9.83
N ARG A 68 -0.06 -20.75 9.38
CA ARG A 68 0.66 -21.39 8.27
C ARG A 68 0.52 -20.60 6.97
N TRP A 69 -0.70 -20.13 6.67
CA TRP A 69 -0.95 -19.32 5.49
C TRP A 69 -0.18 -18.00 5.53
N LEU A 70 -0.22 -17.26 6.65
CA LEU A 70 0.54 -16.01 6.82
C LEU A 70 2.05 -16.21 6.63
N LEU A 71 2.62 -17.27 7.21
CA LEU A 71 4.02 -17.60 7.04
C LEU A 71 4.37 -17.98 5.60
N SER A 72 3.48 -18.71 4.91
CA SER A 72 3.64 -19.03 3.49
C SER A 72 3.59 -17.78 2.62
N VAL A 73 2.63 -16.88 2.84
CA VAL A 73 2.52 -15.61 2.12
C VAL A 73 3.79 -14.79 2.31
N ARG A 74 4.23 -14.56 3.56
CA ARG A 74 5.48 -13.85 3.86
C ARG A 74 6.67 -14.44 3.13
N LYS A 75 6.82 -15.77 3.13
CA LYS A 75 7.95 -16.46 2.49
C LYS A 75 7.99 -16.26 0.97
N ASN A 76 6.85 -15.98 0.34
CA ASN A 76 6.74 -15.78 -1.11
C ASN A 76 6.87 -14.30 -1.54
N TYR A 77 7.12 -13.38 -0.62
CA TYR A 77 7.58 -12.03 -0.98
C TYR A 77 9.10 -12.02 -1.18
N ARG A 78 9.55 -11.36 -2.25
CA ARG A 78 10.96 -11.21 -2.58
C ARG A 78 11.60 -10.04 -1.82
N PRO A 79 12.93 -10.07 -1.60
CA PRO A 79 13.65 -8.98 -0.97
C PRO A 79 13.95 -7.85 -1.97
N VAL A 80 12.90 -7.20 -2.48
CA VAL A 80 12.99 -6.02 -3.36
C VAL A 80 12.89 -4.72 -2.55
N ALA A 81 13.28 -3.58 -3.15
CA ALA A 81 13.39 -2.31 -2.44
C ALA A 81 12.07 -1.82 -1.81
N TYR A 82 10.95 -1.92 -2.53
CA TYR A 82 9.65 -1.45 -2.08
C TYR A 82 8.59 -2.56 -2.02
N HIS A 83 8.29 -3.25 -3.12
CA HIS A 83 7.19 -4.23 -3.21
C HIS A 83 7.53 -5.58 -2.52
N ASN A 84 7.85 -5.53 -1.23
CA ASN A 84 8.24 -6.64 -0.37
C ASN A 84 7.17 -6.91 0.72
N TRP A 85 7.42 -7.87 1.61
CA TRP A 85 6.47 -8.24 2.69
C TRP A 85 6.01 -7.04 3.54
N ARG A 86 6.90 -6.07 3.74
CA ARG A 86 6.59 -4.89 4.54
C ARG A 86 5.57 -3.98 3.87
N HIS A 87 5.62 -3.86 2.55
CA HIS A 87 4.60 -3.14 1.77
C HIS A 87 3.24 -3.83 1.94
N ALA A 88 3.16 -5.13 1.69
CA ALA A 88 1.92 -5.90 1.86
C ALA A 88 1.32 -5.80 3.27
N PHE A 89 2.16 -5.83 4.31
CA PHE A 89 1.75 -5.57 5.69
C PHE A 89 1.12 -4.18 5.85
N ASN A 90 1.78 -3.13 5.34
CA ASN A 90 1.28 -1.76 5.44
C ASN A 90 -0.06 -1.57 4.70
N VAL A 91 -0.23 -2.20 3.54
CA VAL A 91 -1.49 -2.17 2.78
C VAL A 91 -2.61 -2.83 3.58
N ALA A 92 -2.37 -4.02 4.13
CA ALA A 92 -3.36 -4.73 4.95
C ALA A 92 -3.71 -3.98 6.24
N GLN A 93 -2.70 -3.36 6.87
CA GLN A 93 -2.85 -2.55 8.06
C GLN A 93 -3.69 -1.29 7.76
N MET A 94 -3.47 -0.64 6.62
CA MET A 94 -4.29 0.50 6.19
C MET A 94 -5.73 0.09 5.91
N MET A 95 -5.95 -1.04 5.22
CA MET A 95 -7.30 -1.57 4.97
C MET A 95 -8.05 -1.80 6.28
N PHE A 96 -7.40 -2.44 7.25
CA PHE A 96 -8.00 -2.64 8.57
C PHE A 96 -8.37 -1.30 9.24
N ALA A 97 -7.46 -0.32 9.22
CA ALA A 97 -7.72 0.98 9.82
C ALA A 97 -8.92 1.69 9.17
N ILE A 98 -8.96 1.74 7.83
CA ILE A 98 -10.06 2.36 7.08
C ILE A 98 -11.37 1.67 7.44
N LEU A 99 -11.46 0.33 7.34
CA LEU A 99 -12.69 -0.42 7.59
C LEU A 99 -13.20 -0.27 9.02
N ARG A 100 -12.30 -0.17 10.01
CA ARG A 100 -12.66 -0.04 11.42
C ARG A 100 -13.06 1.37 11.81
N VAL A 101 -12.29 2.38 11.41
CA VAL A 101 -12.49 3.78 11.81
C VAL A 101 -13.72 4.38 11.13
N SER A 102 -13.93 4.07 9.85
CA SER A 102 -15.12 4.52 9.10
C SER A 102 -16.37 3.68 9.37
N LYS A 103 -16.23 2.55 10.09
CA LYS A 103 -17.24 1.50 10.26
C LYS A 103 -17.69 0.82 8.96
N LEU A 104 -17.01 1.04 7.83
CA LEU A 104 -17.29 0.38 6.56
C LEU A 104 -17.24 -1.15 6.65
N GLY A 105 -16.41 -1.72 7.53
CA GLY A 105 -16.37 -3.17 7.75
C GLY A 105 -17.69 -3.76 8.25
N GLN A 106 -18.50 -2.98 9.00
CA GLN A 106 -19.84 -3.40 9.44
C GLN A 106 -20.85 -3.41 8.30
N LEU A 107 -20.65 -2.55 7.29
CA LEU A 107 -21.51 -2.46 6.12
C LEU A 107 -21.17 -3.53 5.08
N LEU A 108 -19.88 -3.85 4.91
CA LEU A 108 -19.42 -4.86 3.95
C LEU A 108 -19.69 -6.28 4.43
N GLY A 109 -19.72 -6.52 5.74
CA GLY A 109 -19.82 -7.86 6.31
C GLY A 109 -18.45 -8.49 6.58
N GLU A 110 -18.48 -9.58 7.34
CA GLU A 110 -17.27 -10.24 7.86
C GLU A 110 -16.48 -10.94 6.75
N LEU A 111 -17.18 -11.58 5.82
CA LEU A 111 -16.56 -12.34 4.72
C LEU A 111 -15.82 -11.41 3.74
N GLU A 112 -16.44 -10.29 3.38
CA GLU A 112 -15.86 -9.26 2.52
C GLU A 112 -14.69 -8.57 3.21
N THR A 113 -14.82 -8.25 4.51
CA THR A 113 -13.75 -7.66 5.32
C THR A 113 -12.54 -8.59 5.35
N LEU A 114 -12.75 -9.88 5.60
CA LEU A 114 -11.67 -10.87 5.55
C LEU A 114 -11.05 -10.95 4.16
N SER A 115 -11.88 -11.04 3.11
CA SER A 115 -11.41 -11.14 1.73
C SER A 115 -10.54 -9.96 1.33
N LEU A 116 -10.90 -8.73 1.72
CA LEU A 116 -10.10 -7.53 1.48
C LEU A 116 -8.75 -7.58 2.22
N LEU A 117 -8.72 -8.02 3.48
CA LEU A 117 -7.47 -8.15 4.24
C LEU A 117 -6.53 -9.21 3.64
N LEU A 118 -7.07 -10.37 3.26
CA LEU A 118 -6.28 -11.42 2.60
C LEU A 118 -5.77 -10.97 1.22
N ALA A 119 -6.59 -10.22 0.46
CA ALA A 119 -6.20 -9.63 -0.81
C ALA A 119 -5.06 -8.63 -0.62
N CYS A 120 -5.14 -7.72 0.36
CA CYS A 120 -4.05 -6.78 0.68
C CYS A 120 -2.74 -7.50 0.99
N LEU A 121 -2.78 -8.58 1.77
CA LEU A 121 -1.58 -9.36 2.11
C LEU A 121 -0.98 -10.10 0.90
N SER A 122 -1.77 -10.37 -0.13
CA SER A 122 -1.38 -11.23 -1.25
C SER A 122 -1.13 -10.48 -2.57
N HIS A 123 -1.45 -9.17 -2.64
CA HIS A 123 -1.55 -8.46 -3.91
C HIS A 123 -0.26 -8.37 -4.72
N ASP A 124 0.91 -8.40 -4.04
CA ASP A 124 2.25 -8.28 -4.63
C ASP A 124 3.10 -9.55 -4.42
N LEU A 125 2.47 -10.71 -4.25
CA LEU A 125 3.20 -11.98 -4.12
C LEU A 125 4.12 -12.23 -5.33
N ASP A 126 5.33 -12.71 -5.04
CA ASP A 126 6.41 -12.91 -6.02
C ASP A 126 6.85 -11.67 -6.81
N HIS A 127 6.46 -10.44 -6.40
CA HIS A 127 6.84 -9.22 -7.13
C HIS A 127 8.37 -9.09 -7.26
N ARG A 128 8.84 -8.81 -8.48
CA ARG A 128 10.28 -8.91 -8.85
C ARG A 128 11.01 -7.58 -8.91
N GLY A 129 10.34 -6.49 -8.57
CA GLY A 129 10.91 -5.14 -8.64
C GLY A 129 10.87 -4.54 -10.04
N ILE A 130 10.01 -5.09 -10.91
CA ILE A 130 9.89 -4.72 -12.32
C ILE A 130 8.41 -4.60 -12.66
N ASN A 131 8.07 -3.60 -13.46
CA ASN A 131 6.70 -3.37 -13.87
C ASN A 131 6.25 -4.32 -15.00
N ASN A 132 4.95 -4.31 -15.27
CA ASN A 132 4.34 -5.14 -16.31
C ASN A 132 4.77 -4.78 -17.74
N SER A 133 5.39 -3.61 -17.98
CA SER A 133 5.93 -3.28 -19.30
C SER A 133 7.28 -3.94 -19.55
N PHE A 134 8.04 -4.25 -18.49
CA PHE A 134 9.33 -4.94 -18.58
C PHE A 134 9.15 -6.46 -18.72
N LEU A 135 8.15 -7.02 -18.04
CA LEU A 135 7.71 -8.39 -18.25
C LEU A 135 7.01 -8.46 -19.63
N LYS A 136 7.70 -8.97 -20.67
CA LYS A 136 7.04 -9.41 -21.92
C LYS A 136 6.12 -10.61 -21.62
N GLY A 137 5.00 -10.36 -20.94
CA GLY A 137 3.91 -11.29 -20.73
C GLY A 137 2.76 -10.95 -21.67
N ASN A 138 2.14 -11.96 -22.26
CA ASN A 138 1.12 -11.90 -23.31
C ASN A 138 0.03 -10.83 -23.05
N GLN A 139 0.28 -9.61 -23.49
CA GLN A 139 -0.73 -8.58 -23.56
C GLN A 139 -1.47 -8.79 -24.88
N ILE A 140 -2.65 -9.41 -24.82
CA ILE A 140 -3.56 -9.55 -25.97
C ILE A 140 -3.87 -8.20 -26.65
N LEU A 141 -3.65 -7.10 -25.94
CA LEU A 141 -3.85 -5.71 -26.38
C LEU A 141 -2.53 -4.97 -26.74
N SER A 142 -1.37 -5.63 -26.72
CA SER A 142 -0.07 -4.99 -26.99
C SER A 142 0.08 -4.40 -28.39
N HIS A 143 -0.75 -4.84 -29.33
CA HIS A 143 -0.79 -4.32 -30.71
C HIS A 143 -1.67 -3.08 -30.87
N LEU A 144 -2.40 -2.68 -29.81
CA LEU A 144 -3.25 -1.50 -29.86
C LEU A 144 -2.42 -0.23 -29.75
N SER A 145 -2.79 0.78 -30.52
CA SER A 145 -2.33 2.14 -30.29
C SER A 145 -2.76 2.64 -28.91
N ALA A 146 -2.08 3.66 -28.39
CA ALA A 146 -2.40 4.22 -27.08
C ALA A 146 -3.86 4.72 -26.97
N GLU A 147 -4.47 5.12 -28.08
CA GLU A 147 -5.87 5.54 -28.14
C GLU A 147 -6.84 4.36 -28.09
N GLU A 148 -6.58 3.30 -28.86
CA GLU A 148 -7.37 2.07 -28.83
C GLU A 148 -7.29 1.38 -27.47
N TYR A 149 -6.10 1.35 -26.85
CA TYR A 149 -5.93 0.84 -25.49
C TYR A 149 -6.75 1.64 -24.48
N ARG A 150 -6.71 2.99 -24.54
CA ARG A 150 -7.56 3.84 -23.68
C ARG A 150 -9.04 3.58 -23.89
N ASN A 151 -9.48 3.41 -25.14
CA ASN A 151 -10.88 3.15 -25.47
C ASN A 151 -11.35 1.77 -24.99
N VAL A 152 -10.52 0.72 -25.15
CA VAL A 152 -10.81 -0.63 -24.66
C VAL A 152 -10.89 -0.63 -23.13
N ILE A 153 -9.94 0.01 -22.44
CA ILE A 153 -9.97 0.15 -20.98
C ILE A 153 -11.17 0.99 -20.53
N HIS A 154 -11.57 2.02 -21.27
CA HIS A 154 -12.75 2.84 -20.98
C HIS A 154 -14.05 2.06 -21.11
N VAL A 155 -14.20 1.24 -22.15
CA VAL A 155 -15.36 0.38 -22.36
C VAL A 155 -15.38 -0.76 -21.32
N LEU A 156 -14.23 -1.38 -21.02
CA LEU A 156 -14.10 -2.36 -19.93
C LEU A 156 -14.49 -1.75 -18.58
N LYS A 157 -13.97 -0.57 -18.25
CA LYS A 157 -14.34 0.17 -17.04
C LYS A 157 -15.85 0.42 -17.01
N LYS A 158 -16.46 0.91 -18.10
CA LYS A 158 -17.91 1.17 -18.16
C LYS A 158 -18.76 -0.11 -18.08
N ALA A 159 -18.36 -1.20 -18.72
CA ALA A 159 -19.08 -2.47 -18.69
C ALA A 159 -19.01 -3.14 -17.31
N ILE A 160 -17.89 -2.98 -16.59
CA ILE A 160 -17.71 -3.45 -15.20
C ILE A 160 -18.46 -2.53 -14.22
N LEU A 161 -18.39 -1.20 -14.43
CA LEU A 161 -19.11 -0.19 -13.62
C LEU A 161 -20.63 -0.29 -13.75
N ALA A 162 -21.13 -0.75 -14.91
CA ALA A 162 -22.56 -0.90 -15.15
C ALA A 162 -23.18 -2.08 -14.39
N THR A 163 -22.38 -2.94 -13.75
CA THR A 163 -22.88 -4.20 -13.17
C THR A 163 -22.72 -4.33 -11.64
N ASP A 164 -21.81 -3.60 -10.96
CA ASP A 164 -21.78 -3.55 -9.48
C ASP A 164 -20.96 -2.37 -8.91
N LEU A 165 -21.63 -1.36 -8.34
CA LEU A 165 -20.98 -0.23 -7.63
C LEU A 165 -20.09 -0.72 -6.47
N THR A 166 -20.42 -1.87 -5.87
CA THR A 166 -19.66 -2.49 -4.78
C THR A 166 -18.28 -2.95 -5.25
N VAL A 167 -18.16 -3.48 -6.48
CA VAL A 167 -16.88 -3.88 -7.06
C VAL A 167 -15.97 -2.68 -7.26
N TYR A 168 -16.52 -1.58 -7.77
CA TYR A 168 -15.76 -0.34 -7.93
C TYR A 168 -15.28 0.24 -6.61
N PHE A 169 -16.16 0.28 -5.61
CA PHE A 169 -15.81 0.76 -4.27
C PHE A 169 -14.72 -0.09 -3.60
N LYS A 170 -14.79 -1.41 -3.71
CA LYS A 170 -13.75 -2.33 -3.23
C LYS A 170 -12.42 -2.12 -3.97
N ALA A 171 -12.44 -1.87 -5.28
CA ALA A 171 -11.25 -1.54 -6.04
C ALA A 171 -10.63 -0.21 -5.58
N MET A 172 -11.45 0.82 -5.35
CA MET A 172 -10.98 2.10 -4.79
C MET A 172 -10.37 1.92 -3.40
N LEU A 173 -10.96 1.08 -2.53
CA LEU A 173 -10.41 0.73 -1.21
C LEU A 173 -9.04 0.09 -1.33
N MET A 174 -8.87 -0.88 -2.24
CA MET A 174 -7.58 -1.50 -2.50
C MET A 174 -6.55 -0.47 -2.97
N THR A 175 -6.88 0.37 -3.95
CA THR A 175 -5.98 1.42 -4.44
C THR A 175 -5.62 2.41 -3.33
N ALA A 176 -6.57 2.83 -2.51
CA ALA A 176 -6.33 3.77 -1.41
C ALA A 176 -5.42 3.18 -0.32
N CYS A 177 -5.44 1.85 -0.13
CA CYS A 177 -4.54 1.17 0.79
C CYS A 177 -3.15 0.98 0.19
N ASP A 178 -3.08 0.64 -1.09
CA ASP A 178 -1.84 0.39 -1.82
C ASP A 178 -0.95 1.64 -1.89
N ILE A 179 -1.55 2.79 -2.21
CA ILE A 179 -0.82 4.07 -2.30
C ILE A 179 -0.75 4.84 -0.97
N ALA A 180 -1.14 4.22 0.15
CA ALA A 180 -1.32 4.87 1.45
C ALA A 180 -0.06 5.50 2.05
N ALA A 181 1.13 5.13 1.55
CA ALA A 181 2.38 5.77 1.91
C ALA A 181 2.34 7.31 1.75
N ILE A 182 1.55 7.82 0.79
CA ILE A 182 1.42 9.26 0.53
C ILE A 182 0.64 10.02 1.60
N THR A 183 -0.07 9.31 2.48
CA THR A 183 -0.84 9.89 3.60
C THR A 183 -0.02 9.98 4.88
N LYS A 184 1.18 9.38 4.90
CA LYS A 184 2.02 9.23 6.10
C LYS A 184 2.78 10.52 6.42
N PRO A 185 3.26 10.70 7.67
CA PRO A 185 4.08 11.85 8.02
C PRO A 185 5.28 12.01 7.08
N TRP A 186 5.65 13.25 6.79
CA TRP A 186 6.66 13.60 5.78
C TRP A 186 7.96 12.79 5.84
N LYS A 187 8.52 12.60 7.04
CA LYS A 187 9.78 11.84 7.23
C LYS A 187 9.70 10.40 6.72
N ILE A 188 8.52 9.82 6.76
CA ILE A 188 8.23 8.44 6.35
C ILE A 188 7.89 8.40 4.88
N GLN A 189 6.96 9.26 4.45
CA GLN A 189 6.59 9.38 3.05
C GLN A 189 7.83 9.59 2.17
N ARG A 190 8.73 10.51 2.57
CA ARG A 190 9.96 10.80 1.82
C ARG A 190 10.88 9.58 1.73
N LYS A 191 11.00 8.78 2.80
CA LYS A 191 11.81 7.55 2.78
C LYS A 191 11.22 6.52 1.84
N ILE A 192 9.90 6.33 1.90
CA ILE A 192 9.18 5.41 1.01
C ILE A 192 9.32 5.84 -0.46
N ALA A 193 9.17 7.12 -0.76
CA ALA A 193 9.35 7.64 -2.12
C ALA A 193 10.76 7.37 -2.67
N VAL A 194 11.79 7.39 -1.82
CA VAL A 194 13.16 7.01 -2.22
C VAL A 194 13.28 5.51 -2.48
N LEU A 195 12.63 4.65 -1.69
CA LEU A 195 12.62 3.20 -1.93
C LEU A 195 11.95 2.87 -3.27
N ILE A 196 10.79 3.47 -3.55
CA ILE A 196 10.07 3.33 -4.82
C ILE A 196 10.94 3.81 -5.98
N ALA A 197 11.56 5.00 -5.85
CA ALA A 197 12.43 5.53 -6.90
C ALA A 197 13.64 4.62 -7.16
N ASN A 198 14.26 4.06 -6.11
CA ASN A 198 15.36 3.12 -6.27
C ASN A 198 14.93 1.87 -7.04
N GLU A 199 13.75 1.33 -6.76
CA GLU A 199 13.22 0.18 -7.50
C GLU A 199 13.02 0.49 -9.00
N PHE A 200 12.44 1.66 -9.32
CA PHE A 200 12.30 2.10 -10.71
C PHE A 200 13.66 2.35 -11.39
N PHE A 201 14.65 2.85 -10.66
CA PHE A 201 15.99 3.05 -11.19
C PHE A 201 16.72 1.73 -11.45
N GLU A 202 16.56 0.74 -10.58
CA GLU A 202 17.10 -0.61 -10.79
C GLU A 202 16.53 -1.23 -12.07
N GLN A 203 15.21 -1.08 -12.32
CA GLN A 203 14.61 -1.47 -13.59
C GLN A 203 15.18 -0.68 -14.77
N GLY A 204 15.25 0.66 -14.68
CA GLY A 204 15.74 1.50 -15.76
C GLY A 204 17.19 1.22 -16.14
N ASP A 205 18.03 0.84 -15.17
CA ASP A 205 19.41 0.40 -15.42
C ASP A 205 19.44 -0.94 -16.19
N ALA A 206 18.55 -1.87 -15.83
CA ALA A 206 18.40 -3.14 -16.56
C ALA A 206 17.90 -2.91 -18.00
N GLU A 207 16.96 -1.97 -18.20
CA GLU A 207 16.50 -1.56 -19.54
C GLU A 207 17.66 -0.99 -20.38
N LYS A 208 18.49 -0.12 -19.81
CA LYS A 208 19.69 0.43 -20.48
C LYS A 208 20.69 -0.67 -20.88
N GLN A 209 20.90 -1.69 -20.04
CA GLN A 209 21.76 -2.84 -20.37
C GLN A 209 21.23 -3.62 -21.58
N LEU A 210 19.91 -3.64 -21.77
CA LEU A 210 19.24 -4.23 -22.94
C LEU A 210 19.14 -3.27 -24.13
N LYS A 211 19.79 -2.10 -24.07
CA LYS A 211 19.72 -1.03 -25.07
C LYS A 211 18.30 -0.50 -25.30
N LEU A 212 17.46 -0.55 -24.26
CA LEU A 212 16.16 0.10 -24.23
C LEU A 212 16.29 1.46 -23.56
N GLU A 213 15.53 2.44 -24.04
CA GLU A 213 15.47 3.77 -23.42
C GLU A 213 14.45 3.77 -22.27
N PRO A 214 14.87 3.96 -21.01
CA PRO A 214 13.94 3.99 -19.89
C PRO A 214 13.14 5.29 -19.86
N THR A 215 11.93 5.21 -19.32
CA THR A 215 11.09 6.40 -19.10
C THR A 215 11.76 7.38 -18.12
N ASP A 216 11.35 8.65 -18.13
CA ASP A 216 11.89 9.67 -17.21
C ASP A 216 11.81 9.25 -15.73
N MET A 217 10.76 8.52 -15.36
CA MET A 217 10.53 8.03 -13.99
C MET A 217 11.52 6.92 -13.59
N MET A 218 11.96 6.10 -14.55
CA MET A 218 12.90 4.99 -14.35
C MET A 218 14.35 5.39 -14.61
N ASN A 219 14.58 6.58 -15.16
CA ASN A 219 15.91 7.06 -15.46
C ASN A 219 16.56 7.72 -14.23
N ARG A 220 17.55 7.05 -13.63
CA ARG A 220 18.30 7.57 -12.48
C ARG A 220 18.98 8.92 -12.72
N ASP A 221 19.28 9.25 -13.97
CA ASP A 221 19.92 10.53 -14.34
C ASP A 221 18.94 11.71 -14.18
N LYS A 222 17.64 11.42 -14.12
CA LYS A 222 16.55 12.41 -13.90
C LYS A 222 16.04 12.40 -12.46
N LYS A 223 16.82 11.88 -11.51
CA LYS A 223 16.50 11.87 -10.07
C LYS A 223 16.23 13.28 -9.52
N ASP A 224 16.81 14.30 -10.13
CA ASP A 224 16.56 15.69 -9.78
C ASP A 224 15.07 16.09 -9.94
N LYS A 225 14.38 15.50 -10.92
CA LYS A 225 12.95 15.71 -11.22
C LYS A 225 11.98 14.97 -10.29
N LEU A 226 12.47 14.08 -9.41
CA LEU A 226 11.64 13.30 -8.50
C LEU A 226 10.60 14.15 -7.74
N PRO A 227 10.92 15.34 -7.19
CA PRO A 227 9.91 16.17 -6.53
C PRO A 227 8.72 16.54 -7.41
N LEU A 228 8.96 16.98 -8.66
CA LEU A 228 7.89 17.34 -9.59
C LEU A 228 7.08 16.11 -10.02
N MET A 229 7.73 14.96 -10.20
CA MET A 229 7.04 13.70 -10.49
C MET A 229 6.10 13.29 -9.35
N GLN A 230 6.54 13.46 -8.10
CA GLN A 230 5.69 13.20 -6.93
C GLN A 230 4.50 14.17 -6.86
N VAL A 231 4.70 15.48 -7.12
CA VAL A 231 3.59 16.44 -7.20
C VAL A 231 2.58 16.01 -8.28
N ALA A 232 3.04 15.67 -9.48
CA ALA A 232 2.16 15.23 -10.57
C ALA A 232 1.39 13.95 -10.23
N PHE A 233 2.04 12.98 -9.57
CA PHE A 233 1.38 11.76 -9.08
C PHE A 233 0.31 12.08 -8.03
N ILE A 234 0.61 12.97 -7.09
CA ILE A 234 -0.34 13.39 -6.06
C ILE A 234 -1.56 14.07 -6.68
N ASP A 235 -1.34 14.99 -7.62
CA ASP A 235 -2.42 15.74 -8.28
C ASP A 235 -3.31 14.86 -9.14
N SER A 236 -2.71 13.92 -9.86
CA SER A 236 -3.43 13.10 -10.84
C SER A 236 -4.14 11.90 -10.23
N ILE A 237 -3.57 11.32 -9.15
CA ILE A 237 -4.00 10.03 -8.60
C ILE A 237 -4.45 10.16 -7.15
N CYS A 238 -3.60 10.71 -6.28
CA CYS A 238 -3.84 10.65 -4.84
C CYS A 238 -4.95 11.60 -4.38
N LEU A 239 -4.90 12.88 -4.78
CA LEU A 239 -5.88 13.88 -4.35
C LEU A 239 -7.32 13.49 -4.71
N PRO A 240 -7.65 13.16 -5.99
CA PRO A 240 -9.02 12.77 -6.34
C PRO A 240 -9.52 11.55 -5.55
N LEU A 241 -8.62 10.60 -5.28
CA LEU A 241 -8.95 9.40 -4.52
C LEU A 241 -9.25 9.73 -3.05
N TYR A 242 -8.36 10.45 -2.36
CA TYR A 242 -8.55 10.72 -0.93
C TYR A 242 -9.60 11.81 -0.66
N GLU A 243 -9.88 12.69 -1.62
CA GLU A 243 -11.05 13.58 -1.59
C GLU A 243 -12.34 12.77 -1.58
N ALA A 244 -12.47 11.77 -2.46
CA ALA A 244 -13.62 10.88 -2.47
C ALA A 244 -13.78 10.13 -1.14
N PHE A 245 -12.68 9.66 -0.54
CA PHE A 245 -12.71 8.96 0.75
C PHE A 245 -13.09 9.89 1.92
N ALA A 246 -12.66 11.15 1.89
CA ALA A 246 -13.07 12.13 2.88
C ALA A 246 -14.57 12.45 2.80
N LEU A 247 -15.19 12.33 1.62
CA LEU A 247 -16.65 12.45 1.44
C LEU A 247 -17.42 11.23 1.97
N ILE A 248 -16.81 10.05 1.95
CA ILE A 248 -17.43 8.80 2.43
C ILE A 248 -17.54 8.79 3.96
N SER A 249 -16.53 9.30 4.66
CA SER A 249 -16.56 9.43 6.12
C SER A 249 -15.68 10.57 6.59
N ASP A 250 -16.22 11.41 7.48
CA ASP A 250 -15.51 12.47 8.18
C ASP A 250 -14.24 11.96 8.90
N LYS A 251 -14.26 10.69 9.33
CA LYS A 251 -13.12 10.04 10.01
C LYS A 251 -11.94 9.74 9.09
N LEU A 252 -12.13 9.80 7.78
CA LEU A 252 -11.07 9.58 6.78
C LEU A 252 -10.41 10.88 6.31
N GLY A 253 -10.92 12.05 6.74
CA GLY A 253 -10.32 13.36 6.48
C GLY A 253 -8.80 13.44 6.77
N PRO A 254 -8.27 12.84 7.85
CA PRO A 254 -6.83 12.86 8.11
C PRO A 254 -5.95 12.26 6.99
N LEU A 255 -6.46 11.31 6.20
CA LEU A 255 -5.71 10.75 5.06
C LEU A 255 -5.53 11.79 3.95
N LEU A 256 -6.59 12.55 3.66
CA LEU A 256 -6.54 13.65 2.69
C LEU A 256 -5.61 14.77 3.16
N GLU A 257 -5.67 15.13 4.44
CA GLU A 257 -4.77 16.15 4.99
C GLU A 257 -3.30 15.72 4.88
N GLY A 258 -2.98 14.46 5.17
CA GLY A 258 -1.64 13.91 4.94
C GLY A 258 -1.17 14.00 3.48
N VAL A 259 -2.07 13.79 2.51
CA VAL A 259 -1.77 13.96 1.08
C VAL A 259 -1.46 15.42 0.75
N LYS A 260 -2.29 16.35 1.21
CA LYS A 260 -2.11 17.79 0.99
C LYS A 260 -0.81 18.30 1.61
N GLU A 261 -0.50 17.87 2.83
CA GLU A 261 0.75 18.20 3.52
C GLU A 261 1.97 17.71 2.73
N ASN A 262 1.98 16.43 2.31
CA ASN A 262 3.08 15.87 1.55
C ASN A 262 3.21 16.52 0.17
N ARG A 263 2.10 16.89 -0.49
CA ARG A 263 2.13 17.67 -1.73
C ARG A 263 2.87 19.00 -1.54
N ALA A 264 2.55 19.74 -0.48
CA ALA A 264 3.18 21.01 -0.18
C ALA A 264 4.69 20.84 0.08
N GLN A 265 5.09 19.78 0.80
CA GLN A 265 6.50 19.46 1.02
C GLN A 265 7.25 19.14 -0.28
N TRP A 266 6.65 18.34 -1.17
CA TRP A 266 7.25 18.03 -2.48
C TRP A 266 7.36 19.25 -3.38
N LEU A 267 6.33 20.11 -3.40
CA LEU A 267 6.35 21.35 -4.17
C LEU A 267 7.46 22.28 -3.67
N LYS A 268 7.59 22.44 -2.36
CA LYS A 268 8.68 23.21 -1.75
C LYS A 268 10.06 22.68 -2.18
N LEU A 269 10.27 21.36 -2.15
CA LEU A 269 11.53 20.76 -2.64
C LEU A 269 11.76 20.98 -4.14
N ALA A 270 10.70 21.03 -4.95
CA ALA A 270 10.80 21.31 -6.38
C ALA A 270 11.20 22.77 -6.65
N GLU A 271 10.68 23.70 -5.84
CA GLU A 271 10.95 25.14 -5.94
C GLU A 271 12.37 25.48 -5.45
N GLU A 272 12.81 24.92 -4.31
CA GLU A 272 14.17 25.13 -3.77
C GLU A 272 15.27 24.76 -4.77
N LYS A 273 15.05 23.71 -5.57
CA LYS A 273 15.97 23.32 -6.64
C LYS A 273 15.97 24.27 -7.84
N ARG A 274 14.86 24.97 -8.11
CA ARG A 274 14.79 25.97 -9.18
C ARG A 274 15.49 27.27 -8.82
N THR A 275 15.48 27.65 -7.54
CA THR A 275 16.13 28.88 -7.03
C THR A 275 17.63 28.73 -6.75
N SER A 276 18.20 27.55 -6.94
CA SER A 276 19.63 27.27 -6.71
C SER A 276 20.51 27.48 -7.97
N PHE A 277 19.97 28.18 -8.99
CA PHE A 277 20.65 28.55 -10.24
C PHE A 277 20.65 30.07 -10.42
#